data_AF-A0A7S1QBK4-F1
#
_entry.id   AF-A0A7S1QBK4-F1
#
_cell.length_a   1.000
_cell.length_b   1.000
_cell.length_c   1.000
_cell.angle_alpha   90.00
_cell.angle_beta   90.00
_cell.angle_gamma   90.00
#
_symmetry.space_group_name_H-M   'P 1'
#
loop_
_entity.id
_entity.type
_entity.pdbx_description
1 polymer ?
#
loop_
_entity_poly.entity_id
_entity_poly.type
_entity_poly.pdbx_seq_one_letter_code
_entity_poly.pdbx_strand_id
1 'polypeptide(L)'
;ASEWSTSDRRAFDTSVSTRAEPEGLYRACCAFVKHATHKTVYIASDSSAAVGAVNKGHSKSYWMDKVCAKLRASFPDVAFHVVHTPGETNPADGISRGEPEPSGEDWDR
;
A
#
# COMPACT_ATOMS: atom_id res chain seq x y z
N ALA A 1 7.56 -17.04 -3.64
CA ALA A 1 7.82 -15.81 -2.86
C ALA A 1 9.12 -16.01 -2.09
N SER A 2 10.08 -15.07 -2.14
CA SER A 2 11.33 -15.20 -1.36
C SER A 2 11.03 -15.05 0.13
N GLU A 3 11.56 -15.94 0.97
CA GLU A 3 11.43 -15.83 2.42
C GLU A 3 12.04 -14.52 2.94
N TRP A 4 11.34 -13.87 3.85
CA TRP A 4 11.76 -12.60 4.43
C TRP A 4 12.95 -12.79 5.37
N SER A 5 14.00 -11.99 5.18
CA SER A 5 15.15 -11.96 6.08
C SER A 5 14.79 -11.42 7.46
N THR A 6 15.55 -11.80 8.48
CA THR A 6 15.37 -11.31 9.86
C THR A 6 15.52 -9.78 9.96
N SER A 7 16.34 -9.18 9.10
CA SER A 7 16.49 -7.73 8.98
C SER A 7 15.26 -7.06 8.36
N ASP A 8 14.65 -7.66 7.33
CA ASP A 8 13.41 -7.15 6.72
C ASP A 8 12.27 -7.15 7.73
N ARG A 9 12.18 -8.22 8.53
CA ARG A 9 11.16 -8.34 9.59
C ARG A 9 11.34 -7.31 10.70
N ARG A 10 12.57 -6.99 11.10
CA ARG A 10 12.85 -5.94 12.11
C ARG A 10 12.68 -4.52 11.59
N ALA A 11 12.99 -4.28 10.32
CA ALA A 11 12.75 -2.99 9.68
C ALA A 11 11.25 -2.72 9.49
N PHE A 12 10.48 -3.78 9.28
CA PHE A 12 9.01 -3.79 9.27
C PHE A 12 8.45 -3.83 10.69
N ASP A 13 8.84 -2.86 11.52
CA ASP A 13 8.27 -2.68 12.85
C ASP A 13 6.81 -2.22 12.71
N THR A 14 5.88 -3.15 12.95
CA THR A 14 4.43 -2.93 12.89
C THR A 14 3.92 -2.03 14.02
N SER A 15 4.75 -1.69 15.01
CA SER A 15 4.36 -0.79 16.12
C SER A 15 4.35 0.68 15.71
N VAL A 16 4.90 1.03 14.55
CA VAL A 16 4.96 2.40 14.04
C VAL A 16 4.24 2.49 12.69
N SER A 17 2.91 2.71 12.73
CA SER A 17 2.05 2.75 11.53
C SER A 17 2.59 3.70 10.44
N THR A 18 3.29 4.78 10.82
CA THR A 18 3.90 5.74 9.88
C THR A 18 4.96 5.17 8.94
N ARG A 19 5.51 3.98 9.21
CA ARG A 19 6.45 3.27 8.31
C ARG A 19 5.86 1.99 7.71
N ALA A 20 5.08 1.25 8.50
CA ALA A 20 4.49 -0.02 8.06
C ALA A 20 3.50 0.18 6.90
N GLU A 21 2.63 1.21 6.99
CA GLU A 21 1.65 1.51 5.94
C GLU A 21 2.31 1.88 4.60
N PRO A 22 3.25 2.86 4.52
CA PRO A 22 3.96 3.13 3.28
C PRO A 22 4.68 1.91 2.69
N GLU A 23 5.41 1.15 3.51
CA GLU A 23 6.18 0.01 3.00
C GLU A 23 5.26 -1.13 2.52
N GLY A 24 4.15 -1.37 3.22
CA GLY A 24 3.13 -2.33 2.80
C GLY A 24 2.55 -1.99 1.42
N LEU A 25 2.24 -0.71 1.19
CA LEU A 25 1.78 -0.21 -0.11
C LEU A 25 2.77 -0.51 -1.24
N TYR A 26 4.07 -0.22 -1.04
CA TYR A 26 5.10 -0.48 -2.03
C TYR A 26 5.22 -1.96 -2.36
N ARG A 27 5.27 -2.81 -1.33
CA ARG A 27 5.43 -4.26 -1.49
C ARG A 27 4.22 -4.89 -2.17
N ALA A 28 3.01 -4.45 -1.84
CA ALA A 28 1.79 -4.89 -2.52
C ALA A 28 1.86 -4.55 -4.02
N CYS A 29 2.27 -3.34 -4.37
CA CYS A 29 2.43 -2.96 -5.77
C CYS A 29 3.50 -3.79 -6.49
N CYS A 30 4.66 -4.05 -5.86
CA CYS A 30 5.68 -4.93 -6.42
C CYS A 30 5.22 -6.38 -6.62
N ALA A 31 4.32 -6.89 -5.78
CA ALA A 31 3.81 -8.25 -5.90
C ALA A 31 2.75 -8.39 -7.01
N PHE A 32 1.89 -7.39 -7.18
CA PHE A 32 0.66 -7.54 -7.98
C PHE A 32 0.65 -6.70 -9.27
N VAL A 33 1.42 -5.61 -9.35
CA VAL A 33 1.45 -4.74 -10.53
C VAL A 33 2.46 -5.27 -11.55
N LYS A 34 1.96 -5.64 -12.73
CA LYS A 34 2.82 -6.06 -13.85
C LYS A 34 3.38 -4.85 -14.60
N HIS A 35 4.69 -4.81 -14.83
CA HIS A 35 5.39 -3.71 -15.52
C HIS A 35 5.02 -3.52 -17.01
N ALA A 36 4.32 -4.45 -17.63
CA ALA A 36 4.29 -4.57 -19.10
C ALA A 36 3.14 -3.83 -19.82
N THR A 37 2.38 -2.97 -19.16
CA THR A 37 1.20 -2.33 -19.78
C THR A 37 0.90 -0.98 -19.16
N HIS A 38 0.64 0.04 -19.99
CA HIS A 38 -0.01 1.29 -19.56
C HIS A 38 -1.32 0.94 -18.85
N LYS A 39 -1.29 0.94 -17.52
CA LYS A 39 -2.40 0.53 -16.67
C LYS A 39 -2.67 1.60 -15.64
N THR A 40 -3.96 1.79 -15.41
CA THR A 40 -4.45 2.51 -14.26
C THR A 40 -4.65 1.52 -13.12
N VAL A 41 -4.04 1.78 -11.97
CA VAL A 41 -4.15 0.96 -10.76
C VAL A 41 -4.87 1.77 -9.69
N TYR A 42 -5.97 1.23 -9.20
CA TYR A 42 -6.71 1.80 -8.08
C TYR A 42 -6.33 1.05 -6.79
N ILE A 43 -6.01 1.81 -5.75
CA ILE A 43 -5.59 1.31 -4.45
C ILE A 43 -6.62 1.76 -3.43
N ALA A 44 -7.32 0.83 -2.80
CA ALA A 44 -8.16 1.14 -1.64
C ALA A 44 -7.28 1.33 -0.40
N SER A 45 -7.42 2.45 0.30
CA SER A 45 -6.69 2.73 1.54
C SER A 45 -7.44 3.73 2.43
N ASP A 46 -7.41 3.49 3.74
CA ASP A 46 -7.84 4.42 4.78
C ASP A 46 -6.77 5.45 5.15
N SER A 47 -5.56 5.32 4.59
CA SER A 47 -4.46 6.23 4.87
C SER A 47 -4.62 7.54 4.10
N SER A 48 -5.08 8.59 4.81
CA SER A 48 -5.16 9.96 4.26
C SER A 48 -3.80 10.46 3.72
N ALA A 49 -2.69 9.97 4.27
CA ALA A 49 -1.35 10.24 3.75
C ALA A 49 -1.13 9.62 2.36
N ALA A 50 -1.57 8.37 2.13
CA ALA A 50 -1.48 7.72 0.83
C ALA A 50 -2.32 8.46 -0.22
N VAL A 51 -3.54 8.88 0.16
CA VAL A 51 -4.42 9.70 -0.70
C VAL A 51 -3.73 10.98 -1.13
N GLY A 52 -3.10 11.69 -0.20
CA GLY A 52 -2.33 12.91 -0.51
C GLY A 52 -1.14 12.60 -1.44
N ALA A 53 -0.28 11.67 -1.05
CA ALA A 53 0.98 11.41 -1.73
C ALA A 53 0.81 10.87 -3.16
N VAL A 54 -0.20 10.01 -3.39
CA VAL A 54 -0.46 9.41 -4.70
C VAL A 54 -1.27 10.36 -5.58
N ASN A 55 -2.42 10.87 -5.11
CA ASN A 55 -3.33 11.63 -5.96
C ASN A 55 -2.92 13.10 -6.12
N LYS A 56 -2.32 13.71 -5.08
CA LYS A 56 -1.93 15.14 -5.09
C LYS A 56 -0.42 15.34 -5.27
N GLY A 57 0.35 14.24 -5.33
CA GLY A 57 1.81 14.25 -5.47
C GLY A 57 2.59 14.57 -4.19
N HIS A 58 1.91 14.85 -3.07
CA HIS A 58 2.54 15.16 -1.78
C HIS A 58 1.60 14.89 -0.60
N SER A 59 2.17 14.58 0.56
CA SER A 59 1.45 14.36 1.82
C SER A 59 2.18 15.02 2.99
N LYS A 60 1.55 15.05 4.15
CA LYS A 60 2.23 15.48 5.39
C LYS A 60 3.16 14.40 5.96
N SER A 61 3.20 13.21 5.37
CA SER A 61 4.02 12.09 5.83
C SER A 61 5.27 11.94 4.97
N TYR A 62 6.42 12.24 5.56
CA TYR A 62 7.72 12.09 4.90
C TYR A 62 7.93 10.69 4.31
N TRP A 63 7.56 9.64 5.06
CA TRP A 63 7.75 8.26 4.62
C TRP A 63 6.83 7.89 3.47
N MET A 64 5.58 8.36 3.52
CA MET A 64 4.63 8.12 2.43
C MET A 64 5.10 8.79 1.14
N ASP A 65 5.57 10.04 1.21
CA ASP A 65 6.09 10.76 0.04
C ASP A 65 7.31 10.07 -0.55
N LYS A 66 8.25 9.62 0.31
CA LYS A 66 9.43 8.88 -0.11
C LYS A 66 9.07 7.58 -0.82
N VAL A 67 8.12 6.83 -0.28
CA VAL A 67 7.66 5.58 -0.90
C VAL A 67 6.93 5.84 -2.21
N CYS A 68 6.04 6.82 -2.27
CA CYS A 68 5.32 7.17 -3.50
C CYS A 68 6.28 7.63 -4.61
N ALA A 69 7.36 8.33 -4.26
CA ALA A 69 8.44 8.64 -5.20
C ALA A 69 9.13 7.37 -5.73
N LYS A 70 9.45 6.42 -4.85
CA LYS A 70 10.03 5.11 -5.23
C LYS A 70 9.07 4.30 -6.11
N LEU A 71 7.77 4.34 -5.81
CA LEU A 71 6.71 3.69 -6.59
C LEU A 71 6.65 4.24 -8.01
N ARG A 72 6.58 5.57 -8.16
CA ARG A 72 6.59 6.24 -9.49
C ARG A 72 7.85 5.91 -10.28
N ALA A 73 9.01 5.85 -9.63
CA ALA A 73 10.26 5.47 -10.28
C ALA A 73 10.28 3.98 -10.72
N SER A 74 9.65 3.09 -9.96
CA SER A 74 9.61 1.65 -10.26
C SER A 74 8.61 1.31 -11.37
N PHE A 75 7.55 2.13 -11.52
CA PHE A 75 6.44 1.90 -12.45
C PHE A 75 6.11 3.17 -13.24
N PRO A 76 7.02 3.66 -14.10
CA PRO A 76 6.85 4.94 -14.79
C PRO A 76 5.64 4.97 -15.73
N ASP A 77 5.22 3.80 -16.23
CA ASP A 77 4.11 3.66 -17.18
C ASP A 77 2.75 3.36 -16.52
N VAL A 78 2.69 3.35 -15.18
CA VAL A 78 1.48 3.02 -14.41
C VAL A 78 0.92 4.28 -13.76
N ALA A 79 -0.37 4.54 -14.00
CA ALA A 79 -1.11 5.59 -13.32
C ALA A 79 -1.74 5.05 -12.03
N PHE A 80 -1.19 5.41 -10.87
CA PHE A 80 -1.76 5.02 -9.59
C PHE A 80 -2.79 6.05 -9.10
N HIS A 81 -3.90 5.54 -8.59
CA HIS A 81 -4.90 6.31 -7.87
C HIS A 81 -5.21 5.64 -6.54
N VAL A 82 -5.34 6.42 -5.48
CA VAL A 82 -5.83 5.93 -4.19
C VAL A 82 -7.29 6.33 -4.02
N VAL A 83 -8.14 5.35 -3.76
CA VAL A 83 -9.52 5.53 -3.36
C VAL A 83 -9.56 5.43 -1.83
N HIS A 84 -10.05 6.49 -1.19
CA HIS A 84 -10.17 6.49 0.26
C HIS A 84 -11.32 5.57 0.69
N THR A 85 -11.01 4.56 1.49
CA THR A 85 -11.98 3.67 2.13
C THR A 85 -11.91 3.86 3.65
N PRO A 86 -13.03 4.02 4.37
CA PRO A 86 -13.01 4.06 5.83
C PRO A 86 -12.31 2.81 6.42
N GLY A 87 -11.53 2.98 7.49
CA GLY A 87 -10.82 1.86 8.13
C GLY A 87 -11.77 0.75 8.63
N GLU A 88 -12.97 1.13 9.10
CA GLU A 88 -14.03 0.20 9.54
C GLU A 88 -14.51 -0.75 8.43
N THR A 89 -14.40 -0.32 7.18
CA THR A 89 -14.79 -1.09 5.98
C THR A 89 -13.59 -1.52 5.17
N ASN A 90 -12.37 -1.44 5.72
CA ASN A 90 -11.15 -1.83 5.02
C ASN A 90 -10.83 -3.30 5.34
N PRO A 91 -11.13 -4.26 4.45
CA PRO A 91 -10.88 -5.68 4.71
C PRO A 91 -9.38 -5.99 4.89
N ALA A 92 -8.47 -5.09 4.47
CA ALA A 92 -7.04 -5.24 4.71
C ALA A 92 -6.61 -4.98 6.16
N ASP A 93 -7.43 -4.31 6.99
CA ASP A 93 -7.10 -4.06 8.40
C ASP A 93 -6.99 -5.39 9.17
N GLY A 94 -7.97 -6.28 9.01
CA GLY A 94 -7.97 -7.62 9.61
C GLY A 94 -6.73 -8.44 9.20
N ILE A 95 -6.44 -8.52 7.89
CA ILE A 95 -5.25 -9.24 7.38
C ILE A 95 -3.96 -8.69 8.01
N SER A 96 -3.84 -7.37 8.09
CA SER A 96 -2.64 -6.72 8.64
C SER A 96 -2.42 -7.03 10.13
N ARG A 97 -3.50 -7.37 10.86
CA ARG A 97 -3.50 -7.81 12.27
C ARG A 97 -3.31 -9.32 12.43
N GLY A 98 -3.21 -10.08 11.34
CA GLY A 98 -3.04 -11.53 11.34
C GLY A 98 -4.36 -12.31 11.32
N GLU A 99 -5.48 -11.66 10.99
CA GLU A 99 -6.74 -12.36 10.72
C GLU A 99 -6.67 -13.11 9.36
N PRO A 100 -7.52 -14.14 9.15
CA PRO A 100 -7.56 -14.88 7.89
C PRO A 100 -7.82 -13.96 6.68
N GLU A 101 -7.41 -14.41 5.48
CA GLU A 101 -7.73 -13.68 4.26
C GLU A 101 -9.26 -13.52 4.10
N PRO A 102 -9.76 -12.30 3.85
CA PRO A 102 -11.17 -12.03 3.64
C PRO A 102 -11.68 -12.79 2.43
N SER A 103 -12.88 -13.33 2.56
CA SER A 103 -13.63 -13.96 1.48
C SER A 103 -14.03 -12.93 0.42
N GLY A 104 -14.49 -13.38 -0.74
CA GLY A 104 -15.00 -12.48 -1.78
C GLY A 104 -16.15 -11.58 -1.28
N GLU A 105 -16.98 -12.07 -0.36
CA GLU A 105 -18.11 -11.33 0.21
C GLU A 105 -17.68 -10.16 1.11
N ASP A 106 -16.47 -10.21 1.68
CA ASP A 106 -15.92 -9.15 2.53
C ASP A 106 -15.45 -7.93 1.70
N TRP A 107 -15.28 -8.08 0.39
CA TRP A 107 -14.92 -7.01 -0.54
C TRP A 107 -16.15 -6.30 -1.15
N ASP A 108 -17.33 -6.90 -1.05
CA ASP A 108 -18.58 -6.40 -1.62
C ASP A 108 -19.42 -5.56 -0.63
N ARG A 109 -18.95 -5.41 0.62
CA ARG A 109 -19.59 -4.63 1.70
C ARG A 109 -19.07 -3.20 1.77
#